data_AF-L1JAT0-F1
#
_entry.id   AF-L1JAT0-F1
#
_cell.length_a   1.000
_cell.length_b   1.000
_cell.length_c   1.000
_cell.angle_alpha   90.00
_cell.angle_beta   90.00
_cell.angle_gamma   90.00
#
_symmetry.space_group_name_H-M   'P 1'
#
loop_
_entity.id
_entity.type
_entity.pdbx_description
1 polymer ?
#
loop_
_entity_poly.entity_id
_entity_poly.type
_entity_poly.pdbx_seq_one_letter_code
_entity_poly.pdbx_strand_id
1 'polypeptide(L)'
;MQESLRKAAVTDGFLSPAFRRKIWPRLLRVEVDDSWTSSSLVKRDHREKKQVELDVVRSMLYTDMRKRTREHRLAELSTVIDTILATNPDLHYYQGFNDVCSVAILASRRMLMVTLKRLAKYHFREAMNKSIKLDQRRVRLVLTMMCRRDRKLYECLSECEVDPIFALSWILTWFAHDLKSLDKIERLYDFFLASHPLMSL
;
A
#
# COMPACT_ATOMS: atom_id res chain seq x y z
N MET A 1 -15.47 -19.78 6.92
CA MET A 1 -15.34 -18.38 7.43
C MET A 1 -14.41 -17.52 6.56
N GLN A 2 -13.19 -17.96 6.19
CA GLN A 2 -12.31 -17.17 5.31
C GLN A 2 -12.87 -16.99 3.88
N GLU A 3 -13.50 -18.00 3.30
CA GLU A 3 -14.13 -17.92 1.96
C GLU A 3 -15.18 -16.80 1.87
N SER A 4 -16.07 -16.73 2.85
CA SER A 4 -17.15 -15.73 2.92
C SER A 4 -16.59 -14.31 3.05
N LEU A 5 -15.51 -14.13 3.82
CA LEU A 5 -14.82 -12.84 3.95
C LEU A 5 -14.16 -12.43 2.64
N ARG A 6 -13.52 -13.37 1.92
CA ARG A 6 -12.94 -13.10 0.60
C ARG A 6 -14.02 -12.72 -0.41
N LYS A 7 -15.15 -13.44 -0.44
CA LYS A 7 -16.28 -13.12 -1.31
C LYS A 7 -16.84 -11.72 -1.03
N ALA A 8 -17.04 -11.37 0.24
CA ALA A 8 -17.50 -10.02 0.64
C ALA A 8 -16.51 -8.94 0.20
N ALA A 9 -15.20 -9.18 0.37
CA ALA A 9 -14.16 -8.26 -0.07
C ALA A 9 -14.16 -8.01 -1.59
N VAL A 10 -14.50 -9.02 -2.38
CA VAL A 10 -14.55 -8.93 -3.85
C VAL A 10 -15.81 -8.24 -4.33
N THR A 11 -16.94 -8.43 -3.66
CA THR A 11 -18.25 -7.92 -4.08
C THR A 11 -18.55 -6.54 -3.50
N ASP A 12 -18.69 -6.44 -2.18
CA ASP A 12 -19.15 -5.23 -1.51
C ASP A 12 -18.01 -4.42 -0.86
N GLY A 13 -16.93 -5.09 -0.47
CA GLY A 13 -15.91 -4.53 0.42
C GLY A 13 -16.35 -4.54 1.89
N PHE A 14 -15.55 -3.95 2.78
CA PHE A 14 -15.82 -4.02 4.21
C PHE A 14 -16.54 -2.80 4.80
N LEU A 15 -16.94 -1.83 3.96
CA LEU A 15 -17.85 -0.70 4.20
C LEU A 15 -17.59 0.23 5.40
N SER A 16 -16.77 -0.17 6.37
CA SER A 16 -16.40 0.63 7.52
C SER A 16 -14.99 0.31 8.02
N PRO A 17 -14.28 1.30 8.60
CA PRO A 17 -13.02 1.06 9.28
C PRO A 17 -13.13 -0.02 10.36
N ALA A 18 -14.27 -0.12 11.07
CA ALA A 18 -14.45 -1.10 12.15
C ALA A 18 -14.35 -2.55 11.68
N PHE A 19 -14.89 -2.86 10.50
CA PHE A 19 -14.75 -4.16 9.88
C PHE A 19 -13.33 -4.41 9.36
N ARG A 20 -12.73 -3.43 8.68
CA ARG A 20 -11.35 -3.53 8.16
C ARG A 20 -10.34 -3.81 9.25
N ARG A 21 -10.48 -3.15 10.41
CA ARG A 21 -9.72 -3.49 11.62
C ARG A 21 -9.80 -4.99 11.85
N LYS A 22 -10.97 -5.57 12.08
CA LYS A 22 -11.05 -7.00 12.42
C LYS A 22 -10.63 -7.96 11.29
N ILE A 23 -10.82 -7.56 10.02
CA ILE A 23 -10.76 -8.49 8.89
C ILE A 23 -9.41 -8.47 8.17
N TRP A 24 -8.78 -7.31 7.94
CA TRP A 24 -7.52 -7.24 7.20
C TRP A 24 -6.43 -8.14 7.79
N PRO A 25 -6.24 -8.20 9.12
CA PRO A 25 -5.21 -9.07 9.69
C PRO A 25 -5.53 -10.57 9.54
N ARG A 26 -6.81 -10.94 9.52
CA ARG A 26 -7.22 -12.31 9.19
C ARG A 26 -6.92 -12.66 7.74
N LEU A 27 -7.14 -11.74 6.81
CA LEU A 27 -6.78 -11.92 5.39
C LEU A 27 -5.26 -12.05 5.20
N LEU A 28 -4.50 -11.24 5.94
CA LEU A 28 -3.05 -11.26 5.96
C LEU A 28 -2.44 -12.44 6.73
N ARG A 29 -3.29 -13.21 7.42
CA ARG A 29 -2.91 -14.33 8.31
C ARG A 29 -1.90 -13.90 9.37
N VAL A 30 -2.19 -12.77 10.02
CA VAL A 30 -1.37 -12.26 11.12
C VAL A 30 -2.18 -12.21 12.40
N GLU A 31 -1.55 -12.63 13.48
CA GLU A 31 -2.10 -12.49 14.81
C GLU A 31 -1.92 -11.07 15.31
N VAL A 32 -2.97 -10.56 15.93
CA VAL A 32 -3.04 -9.19 16.39
C VAL A 32 -2.54 -9.22 17.81
N ASP A 33 -1.30 -8.79 17.99
CA ASP A 33 -0.76 -8.62 19.32
C ASP A 33 -1.24 -7.29 19.89
N ASP A 34 -2.23 -7.36 20.79
CA ASP A 34 -2.75 -6.20 21.50
C ASP A 34 -1.75 -5.60 22.52
N SER A 35 -0.64 -6.29 22.81
CA SER A 35 0.44 -5.76 23.64
C SER A 35 1.31 -4.74 22.89
N TRP A 36 1.24 -4.71 21.55
CA TRP A 36 1.99 -3.75 20.75
C TRP A 36 1.43 -2.34 20.97
N THR A 37 2.25 -1.52 21.63
CA THR A 37 1.92 -0.16 22.04
C THR A 37 2.78 0.85 21.28
N SER A 38 2.36 2.12 21.24
CA SER A 38 3.14 3.18 20.59
C SER A 38 4.56 3.35 21.17
N SER A 39 4.83 2.87 22.40
CA SER A 39 6.17 2.80 23.00
C SER A 39 7.08 1.76 22.36
N SER A 40 6.53 0.80 21.60
CA SER A 40 7.29 -0.17 20.81
C SER A 40 7.79 0.40 19.49
N LEU A 41 7.33 1.60 19.11
CA LEU A 41 7.88 2.34 17.99
C LEU A 41 9.22 2.94 18.40
N VAL A 42 10.26 2.66 17.63
CA VAL A 42 11.58 3.22 17.90
C VAL A 42 11.96 4.09 16.72
N LYS A 43 12.07 5.40 16.96
CA LYS A 43 12.78 6.28 16.03
C LYS A 43 14.24 5.85 16.04
N ARG A 44 14.64 5.15 14.99
CA ARG A 44 16.02 4.75 14.74
C ARG A 44 16.43 5.27 13.39
N ASP A 45 17.71 5.54 13.25
CA ASP A 45 18.25 6.00 12.01
C ASP A 45 18.32 4.86 10.98
N HIS A 46 18.19 5.21 9.71
CA HIS A 46 18.34 4.31 8.58
C HIS A 46 18.70 5.11 7.33
N ARG A 47 19.25 4.43 6.32
CA ARG A 47 19.83 5.08 5.13
C ARG A 47 18.86 5.95 4.33
N GLU A 48 17.55 5.70 4.37
CA GLU A 48 16.53 6.45 3.62
C GLU A 48 15.77 7.49 4.45
N LYS A 49 16.24 7.82 5.66
CA LYS A 49 15.53 8.68 6.62
C LYS A 49 15.03 10.00 6.02
N LYS A 50 15.91 10.70 5.31
CA LYS A 50 15.60 11.99 4.67
C LYS A 50 14.52 11.86 3.59
N GLN A 51 14.52 10.78 2.83
CA GLN A 51 13.50 10.56 1.79
C GLN A 51 12.13 10.30 2.43
N VAL A 52 12.08 9.52 3.51
CA VAL A 52 10.84 9.28 4.27
C VAL A 52 10.26 10.60 4.78
N GLU A 53 11.08 11.50 5.34
CA GLU A 53 10.62 12.81 5.82
C GLU A 53 9.97 13.65 4.71
N LEU A 54 10.59 13.70 3.53
CA LEU A 54 10.07 14.45 2.37
C LEU A 54 8.74 13.89 1.85
N ASP A 55 8.57 12.57 1.88
CA ASP A 55 7.36 11.91 1.38
C ASP A 55 6.21 11.98 2.38
N VAL A 56 6.51 11.86 3.68
CA VAL A 56 5.51 11.95 4.75
C VAL A 56 4.82 13.31 4.76
N VAL A 57 5.55 14.42 4.59
CA VAL A 57 4.96 15.77 4.60
C VAL A 57 3.87 15.94 3.52
N ARG A 58 3.97 15.20 2.41
CA ARG A 58 3.06 15.22 1.26
C ARG A 58 1.93 14.18 1.33
N SER A 59 1.87 13.38 2.40
CA SER A 59 0.92 12.26 2.55
C SER A 59 -0.47 12.70 3.03
N MET A 60 -1.48 11.83 2.85
CA MET A 60 -2.86 12.00 3.36
C MET A 60 -3.60 13.27 2.88
N LEU A 61 -3.18 13.89 1.77
CA LEU A 61 -3.82 15.11 1.24
C LEU A 61 -5.26 14.88 0.74
N TYR A 62 -5.63 13.63 0.47
CA TYR A 62 -6.98 13.23 0.07
C TYR A 62 -7.97 13.09 1.23
N THR A 63 -7.56 13.42 2.46
CA THR A 63 -8.40 13.29 3.66
C THR A 63 -8.88 14.66 4.16
N ASP A 64 -10.16 14.76 4.52
CA ASP A 64 -10.76 16.00 5.05
C ASP A 64 -10.55 16.14 6.56
N MET A 65 -9.29 16.02 7.01
CA MET A 65 -8.93 16.12 8.42
C MET A 65 -8.33 17.47 8.79
N ARG A 66 -8.67 17.93 10.01
CA ARG A 66 -8.11 19.14 10.60
C ARG A 66 -6.58 19.09 10.62
N LYS A 67 -5.93 20.24 10.39
CA LYS A 67 -4.46 20.40 10.35
C LYS A 67 -3.74 19.69 11.50
N ARG A 68 -4.15 19.93 12.75
CA ARG A 68 -3.55 19.31 13.95
C ARG A 68 -3.67 17.78 13.96
N THR A 69 -4.81 17.25 13.49
CA THR A 69 -5.03 15.81 13.36
C THR A 69 -4.10 15.24 12.29
N ARG A 70 -3.99 15.91 11.14
CA ARG A 70 -3.08 15.51 10.07
C ARG A 70 -1.62 15.51 10.55
N GLU A 71 -1.16 16.57 11.22
CA GLU A 71 0.18 16.63 11.79
C GLU A 71 0.49 15.46 12.73
N HIS A 72 -0.46 15.11 13.61
CA HIS A 72 -0.32 13.93 14.47
C HIS A 72 -0.22 12.62 13.66
N ARG A 73 -1.01 12.48 12.60
CA ARG A 73 -0.96 11.31 11.70
C ARG A 73 0.33 11.23 10.90
N LEU A 74 0.88 12.36 10.46
CA LEU A 74 2.17 12.41 9.78
C LEU A 74 3.32 12.03 10.71
N ALA A 75 3.29 12.49 11.96
CA ALA A 75 4.28 12.09 12.96
C ALA A 75 4.22 10.57 13.25
N GLU A 76 3.01 10.02 13.34
CA GLU A 76 2.78 8.58 13.45
C GLU A 76 3.29 7.83 12.21
N LEU A 77 2.98 8.31 11.01
CA LEU A 77 3.41 7.74 9.74
C LEU A 77 4.93 7.66 9.62
N SER A 78 5.64 8.77 9.89
CA SER A 78 7.11 8.79 9.90
C SER A 78 7.65 7.74 10.87
N THR A 79 7.16 7.75 12.11
CA THR A 79 7.67 6.85 13.15
C THR A 79 7.49 5.37 12.78
N VAL A 80 6.37 5.04 12.14
CA VAL A 80 6.04 3.68 11.69
C VAL A 80 6.95 3.22 10.56
N ILE A 81 7.14 4.07 9.54
CA ILE A 81 8.03 3.76 8.41
C ILE A 81 9.47 3.59 8.93
N ASP A 82 9.96 4.51 9.77
CA ASP A 82 11.28 4.43 10.38
C ASP A 82 11.46 3.11 11.14
N THR A 83 10.47 2.72 11.95
CA THR A 83 10.51 1.49 12.74
C THR A 83 10.56 0.26 11.84
N ILE A 84 9.80 0.23 10.75
CA ILE A 84 9.82 -0.88 9.78
C ILE A 84 11.19 -1.01 9.15
N LEU A 85 11.77 0.08 8.65
CA LEU A 85 13.06 0.07 7.95
C LEU A 85 14.21 -0.25 8.91
N ALA A 86 14.22 0.34 10.11
CA ALA A 86 15.26 0.08 11.11
C ALA A 86 15.23 -1.34 11.68
N THR A 87 14.06 -2.00 11.69
CA THR A 87 13.94 -3.40 12.15
C THR A 87 14.06 -4.42 11.03
N ASN A 88 14.21 -3.99 9.78
CA ASN A 88 14.31 -4.87 8.60
C ASN A 88 15.33 -4.27 7.60
N PRO A 89 16.65 -4.40 7.87
CA PRO A 89 17.70 -3.76 7.08
C PRO A 89 17.80 -4.25 5.62
N ASP A 90 17.13 -5.36 5.28
CA ASP A 90 17.01 -5.87 3.92
C ASP A 90 15.97 -5.13 3.08
N LEU A 91 15.07 -4.35 3.71
CA LEU A 91 14.08 -3.53 3.02
C LEU A 91 14.67 -2.18 2.62
N HIS A 92 14.41 -1.79 1.39
CA HIS A 92 14.76 -0.51 0.81
C HIS A 92 13.50 0.32 0.63
N TYR A 93 13.51 1.55 1.11
CA TYR A 93 12.37 2.44 0.93
C TYR A 93 12.25 2.84 -0.55
N TYR A 94 11.02 2.83 -1.07
CA TYR A 94 10.67 3.39 -2.38
C TYR A 94 9.65 4.51 -2.22
N GLN A 95 9.72 5.52 -3.09
CA GLN A 95 8.78 6.63 -3.10
C GLN A 95 7.36 6.13 -3.45
N GLY A 96 6.40 6.37 -2.56
CA GLY A 96 5.03 5.84 -2.64
C GLY A 96 4.69 4.83 -1.53
N PHE A 97 5.69 4.27 -0.83
CA PHE A 97 5.41 3.40 0.31
C PHE A 97 4.72 4.16 1.47
N ASN A 98 4.93 5.48 1.56
CA ASN A 98 4.20 6.38 2.46
C ASN A 98 2.68 6.36 2.19
N ASP A 99 2.24 6.18 0.95
CA ASP A 99 0.82 6.12 0.60
C ASP A 99 0.19 4.80 1.08
N VAL A 100 0.90 3.68 0.90
CA VAL A 100 0.52 2.37 1.45
C VAL A 100 0.40 2.41 2.97
N CYS A 101 1.39 3.03 3.62
CA CYS A 101 1.38 3.20 5.07
C CYS A 101 0.25 4.11 5.54
N SER A 102 -0.05 5.17 4.79
CA SER A 102 -1.16 6.07 5.10
C SER A 102 -2.51 5.35 5.11
N VAL A 103 -2.77 4.51 4.11
CA VAL A 103 -3.99 3.69 4.05
C VAL A 103 -4.10 2.76 5.25
N ALA A 104 -3.01 2.07 5.61
CA ALA A 104 -3.00 1.19 6.77
C ALA A 104 -3.26 1.93 8.10
N ILE A 105 -2.70 3.13 8.28
CA ILE A 105 -2.93 3.97 9.47
C ILE A 105 -4.40 4.38 9.57
N LEU A 106 -4.99 4.79 8.46
CA LEU A 106 -6.38 5.24 8.41
C LEU A 106 -7.36 4.07 8.63
N ALA A 107 -7.02 2.87 8.14
CA ALA A 107 -7.82 1.68 8.34
C ALA A 107 -7.74 1.11 9.77
N SER A 108 -6.54 1.00 10.36
CA SER A 108 -6.36 0.43 11.70
C SER A 108 -5.06 0.80 12.41
N ARG A 109 -5.16 1.56 13.50
CA ARG A 109 -4.02 1.87 14.39
C ARG A 109 -3.51 0.68 15.20
N ARG A 110 -4.41 -0.13 15.77
CA ARG A 110 -4.06 -1.28 16.66
C ARG A 110 -3.26 -2.37 15.95
N MET A 111 -3.36 -2.42 14.63
CA MET A 111 -2.87 -3.55 13.83
C MET A 111 -1.81 -3.10 12.85
N LEU A 112 -1.40 -1.83 12.98
CA LEU A 112 -0.64 -1.09 12.01
C LEU A 112 0.69 -1.77 11.73
N MET A 113 1.48 -2.07 12.76
CA MET A 113 2.81 -2.63 12.55
C MET A 113 2.78 -4.05 12.01
N VAL A 114 1.88 -4.90 12.51
CA VAL A 114 1.83 -6.29 12.05
C VAL A 114 1.33 -6.35 10.60
N THR A 115 0.31 -5.56 10.27
CA THR A 115 -0.22 -5.43 8.91
C THR A 115 0.84 -4.87 7.98
N LEU A 116 1.50 -3.76 8.35
CA LEU A 116 2.50 -3.12 7.48
C LEU A 116 3.77 -3.94 7.33
N LYS A 117 4.26 -4.59 8.39
CA LYS A 117 5.39 -5.53 8.25
C LYS A 117 5.04 -6.67 7.29
N ARG A 118 3.80 -7.18 7.34
CA ARG A 118 3.34 -8.22 6.41
C ARG A 118 3.20 -7.69 4.98
N LEU A 119 2.65 -6.48 4.79
CA LEU A 119 2.56 -5.87 3.47
C LEU A 119 3.95 -5.64 2.87
N ALA A 120 4.86 -5.03 3.62
CA ALA A 120 6.25 -4.80 3.23
C ALA A 120 6.99 -6.08 2.87
N LYS A 121 6.88 -7.14 3.68
CA LYS A 121 7.63 -8.39 3.48
C LYS A 121 7.06 -9.31 2.40
N TYR A 122 5.80 -9.15 1.99
CA TYR A 122 5.14 -10.11 1.11
C TYR A 122 4.52 -9.46 -0.13
N HIS A 123 3.71 -8.41 0.04
CA HIS A 123 2.97 -7.80 -1.07
C HIS A 123 3.84 -6.77 -1.82
N PHE A 124 4.57 -5.94 -1.07
CA PHE A 124 5.45 -4.89 -1.60
C PHE A 124 6.94 -5.27 -1.52
N ARG A 125 7.25 -6.54 -1.27
CA ARG A 125 8.64 -7.00 -1.10
C ARG A 125 9.51 -6.68 -2.31
N GLU A 126 8.97 -6.89 -3.51
CA GLU A 126 9.71 -6.64 -4.75
C GLU A 126 10.01 -5.15 -4.95
N ALA A 127 9.03 -4.29 -4.65
CA ALA A 127 9.21 -2.84 -4.65
C ALA A 127 10.22 -2.34 -3.60
N MET A 128 10.33 -3.07 -2.48
CA MET A 128 11.29 -2.78 -1.41
C MET A 128 12.67 -3.45 -1.60
N ASN A 129 12.98 -4.02 -2.77
CA ASN A 129 14.34 -4.48 -3.08
C ASN A 129 15.24 -3.31 -3.50
N LYS A 130 16.56 -3.53 -3.48
CA LYS A 130 17.57 -2.57 -3.99
C LYS A 130 17.33 -2.12 -5.44
N SER A 131 16.64 -2.92 -6.24
CA SER A 131 16.43 -2.66 -7.65
C SER A 131 14.98 -2.87 -8.04
N ILE A 132 14.37 -1.83 -8.61
CA ILE A 132 12.97 -1.78 -9.07
C ILE A 132 12.73 -2.53 -10.39
N LYS A 133 13.74 -3.26 -10.91
CA LYS A 133 13.70 -3.93 -12.22
C LYS A 133 12.54 -4.93 -12.36
N LEU A 134 12.07 -5.52 -11.26
CA LEU A 134 10.94 -6.46 -11.29
C LEU A 134 9.60 -5.75 -11.51
N ASP A 135 9.39 -4.58 -10.90
CA ASP A 135 8.17 -3.80 -11.12
C ASP A 135 8.08 -3.29 -12.56
N GLN A 136 9.21 -2.96 -13.19
CA GLN A 136 9.25 -2.61 -14.62
C GLN A 136 8.80 -3.77 -15.53
N ARG A 137 9.08 -5.02 -15.16
CA ARG A 137 8.58 -6.19 -15.91
C ARG A 137 7.08 -6.41 -15.66
N ARG A 138 6.63 -6.25 -14.42
CA ARG A 138 5.20 -6.36 -14.04
C ARG A 138 4.35 -5.34 -14.77
N VAL A 139 4.83 -4.10 -14.86
CA VAL A 139 4.17 -3.01 -15.59
C VAL A 139 3.96 -3.35 -17.07
N ARG A 140 4.87 -4.09 -17.72
CA ARG A 140 4.66 -4.55 -19.11
C ARG A 140 3.53 -5.57 -19.27
N LEU A 141 3.13 -6.26 -18.21
CA LEU A 141 1.96 -7.14 -18.25
C LEU A 141 0.67 -6.35 -18.45
N VAL A 142 0.61 -5.08 -18.03
CA VAL A 142 -0.54 -4.20 -18.28
C VAL A 142 -0.79 -4.07 -19.78
N LEU A 143 0.24 -3.79 -20.58
CA LEU A 143 0.12 -3.75 -22.04
C LEU A 143 -0.26 -5.10 -22.64
N THR A 144 0.24 -6.20 -22.07
CA THR A 144 -0.13 -7.54 -22.53
C THR A 144 -1.61 -7.82 -22.28
N MET A 145 -2.13 -7.41 -21.12
CA MET A 145 -3.55 -7.52 -20.79
C MET A 145 -4.41 -6.62 -21.67
N MET A 146 -3.98 -5.38 -21.91
CA MET A 146 -4.63 -4.46 -22.84
C MET A 146 -4.68 -5.06 -24.25
N CYS A 147 -3.56 -5.58 -24.77
CA CYS A 147 -3.51 -6.24 -26.07
C CYS A 147 -4.55 -7.38 -26.21
N ARG A 148 -4.81 -8.12 -25.13
CA ARG A 148 -5.78 -9.22 -25.11
C ARG A 148 -7.23 -8.79 -24.91
N ARG A 149 -7.46 -7.60 -24.34
CA ARG A 149 -8.80 -7.11 -23.97
C ARG A 149 -9.32 -6.02 -24.90
N ASP A 150 -8.43 -5.13 -25.32
CA ASP A 150 -8.69 -4.01 -26.22
C ASP A 150 -7.48 -3.79 -27.15
N ARG A 151 -7.50 -4.51 -28.28
CA ARG A 151 -6.42 -4.46 -29.27
C ARG A 151 -6.22 -3.07 -29.86
N LYS A 152 -7.31 -2.34 -30.08
CA LYS A 152 -7.28 -0.99 -30.69
C LYS A 152 -6.60 0.01 -29.76
N LEU A 153 -6.90 -0.03 -28.47
CA LEU A 153 -6.20 0.79 -27.47
C LEU A 153 -4.71 0.44 -27.42
N TYR A 154 -4.37 -0.86 -27.39
CA TYR A 154 -2.98 -1.30 -27.39
C TYR A 154 -2.19 -0.83 -28.62
N GLU A 155 -2.78 -0.92 -29.81
CA GLU A 155 -2.15 -0.47 -31.07
C GLU A 155 -1.88 1.04 -31.03
N CYS A 156 -2.86 1.84 -30.60
CA CYS A 156 -2.70 3.27 -30.42
C CYS A 156 -1.56 3.62 -29.43
N LEU A 157 -1.51 2.97 -28.26
CA LEU A 157 -0.42 3.18 -27.29
C LEU A 157 0.94 2.75 -27.85
N SER A 158 0.97 1.69 -28.66
CA SER A 158 2.20 1.18 -29.27
C SER A 158 2.72 2.10 -30.38
N GLU A 159 1.84 2.61 -31.24
CA GLU A 159 2.16 3.59 -32.28
C GLU A 159 2.67 4.90 -31.70
N CYS A 160 2.14 5.32 -30.55
CA CYS A 160 2.62 6.48 -29.80
C CYS A 160 3.84 6.18 -28.92
N GLU A 161 4.42 4.98 -28.98
CA GLU A 161 5.58 4.55 -28.19
C GLU A 161 5.43 4.79 -26.67
N VAL A 162 4.21 4.61 -26.15
CA VAL A 162 3.92 4.87 -24.74
C VAL A 162 4.60 3.83 -23.85
N ASP A 163 5.54 4.29 -23.01
CA ASP A 163 6.14 3.44 -21.98
C ASP A 163 5.08 3.09 -20.92
N PRO A 164 4.89 1.80 -20.59
CA PRO A 164 3.90 1.39 -19.61
C PRO A 164 4.18 1.88 -18.18
N ILE A 165 5.31 2.55 -17.94
CA ILE A 165 5.67 3.14 -16.64
C ILE A 165 4.58 4.03 -16.02
N PHE A 166 3.61 4.52 -16.79
CA PHE A 166 2.41 5.19 -16.26
C PHE A 166 1.65 4.35 -15.22
N ALA A 167 1.71 3.01 -15.30
CA ALA A 167 1.04 2.10 -14.37
C ALA A 167 1.89 1.76 -13.13
N LEU A 168 3.13 2.26 -13.05
CA LEU A 168 4.04 1.95 -11.97
C LEU A 168 3.48 2.41 -10.61
N SER A 169 2.97 3.65 -10.52
CA SER A 169 2.38 4.16 -9.28
C SER A 169 1.16 3.35 -8.84
N TRP A 170 0.37 2.84 -9.79
CA TRP A 170 -0.81 2.03 -9.53
C TRP A 170 -0.44 0.73 -8.81
N ILE A 171 0.58 0.03 -9.32
CA ILE A 171 1.05 -1.23 -8.77
C ILE A 171 1.77 -1.01 -7.44
N LEU A 172 2.66 -0.01 -7.38
CA LEU A 172 3.50 0.26 -6.20
C LEU A 172 2.72 0.73 -4.97
N THR A 173 1.57 1.35 -5.18
CA THR A 173 0.78 1.95 -4.09
C THR A 173 -0.62 1.37 -3.98
N TRP A 174 -0.97 0.38 -4.80
CA TRP A 174 -2.33 -0.11 -4.98
C TRP A 174 -3.30 1.06 -5.23
N PHE A 175 -2.94 1.90 -6.20
CA PHE A 175 -3.64 3.11 -6.61
C PHE A 175 -3.77 4.21 -5.53
N ALA A 176 -3.18 4.03 -4.34
CA ALA A 176 -3.30 5.00 -3.25
C ALA A 176 -2.60 6.33 -3.55
N HIS A 177 -1.64 6.35 -4.48
CA HIS A 177 -0.97 7.57 -4.92
C HIS A 177 -1.87 8.44 -5.81
N ASP A 178 -2.62 7.81 -6.71
CA ASP A 178 -3.35 8.49 -7.80
C ASP A 178 -4.81 8.78 -7.45
N LEU A 179 -5.43 7.95 -6.62
CA LEU A 179 -6.81 8.14 -6.20
C LEU A 179 -6.92 9.19 -5.09
N LYS A 180 -7.99 9.99 -5.16
CA LYS A 180 -8.27 11.08 -4.21
C LYS A 180 -9.44 10.78 -3.25
N SER A 181 -9.91 9.54 -3.21
CA SER A 181 -11.04 9.13 -2.38
C SER A 181 -10.61 7.96 -1.51
N LEU A 182 -10.56 8.19 -0.19
CA LEU A 182 -10.20 7.17 0.77
C LEU A 182 -11.12 5.94 0.65
N ASP A 183 -12.43 6.14 0.48
CA ASP A 183 -13.37 5.02 0.34
C ASP A 183 -13.06 4.12 -0.87
N LYS A 184 -12.69 4.72 -2.01
CA LYS A 184 -12.27 3.96 -3.20
C LYS A 184 -10.95 3.23 -2.99
N ILE A 185 -9.98 3.89 -2.34
CA ILE A 185 -8.68 3.29 -2.02
C ILE A 185 -8.87 2.11 -1.07
N GLU A 186 -9.60 2.29 0.03
CA GLU A 186 -9.85 1.22 1.00
C GLU A 186 -10.64 0.07 0.37
N ARG A 187 -11.57 0.35 -0.56
CA ARG A 187 -12.29 -0.68 -1.29
C ARG A 187 -11.38 -1.52 -2.18
N LEU A 188 -10.37 -0.91 -2.82
CA LEU A 188 -9.33 -1.63 -3.57
C LEU A 188 -8.45 -2.46 -2.64
N TYR A 189 -8.08 -1.93 -1.47
CA TYR A 189 -7.30 -2.68 -0.48
C TYR A 189 -8.09 -3.89 0.05
N ASP A 190 -9.39 -3.75 0.31
CA ASP A 190 -10.28 -4.86 0.67
C ASP A 190 -10.16 -5.98 -0.39
N PHE A 191 -10.26 -5.61 -1.67
CA PHE A 191 -10.16 -6.53 -2.80
C PHE A 191 -8.77 -7.20 -2.92
N PHE A 192 -7.68 -6.42 -2.89
CA PHE A 192 -6.33 -6.94 -3.09
C PHE A 192 -5.89 -7.86 -1.96
N LEU A 193 -6.19 -7.50 -0.70
CA LEU A 193 -5.90 -8.34 0.47
C LEU A 193 -6.61 -9.69 0.42
N ALA A 194 -7.77 -9.75 -0.24
CA ALA A 194 -8.57 -10.96 -0.39
C ALA A 194 -8.28 -11.76 -1.66
N SER A 195 -7.42 -11.26 -2.54
CA SER A 195 -7.20 -11.82 -3.89
C SER A 195 -5.82 -12.45 -4.03
N HIS A 196 -5.54 -12.99 -5.23
CA HIS A 196 -4.20 -13.44 -5.59
C HIS A 196 -3.22 -12.23 -5.62
N PRO A 197 -1.94 -12.37 -5.23
CA PRO A 197 -1.00 -11.24 -5.22
C PRO A 197 -0.79 -10.51 -6.55
N LEU A 198 -1.10 -11.17 -7.68
CA LEU A 198 -1.06 -10.56 -9.02
C LEU A 198 -2.31 -9.73 -9.36
N MET A 199 -3.31 -9.65 -8.47
CA MET A 199 -4.56 -8.95 -8.75
C MET A 199 -4.40 -7.43 -8.81
N SER A 200 -3.34 -6.86 -8.24
CA SER A 200 -3.05 -5.43 -8.33
C SER A 200 -2.38 -5.01 -9.65
N LEU A 201 -2.25 -5.93 -10.61
CA LEU A 201 -1.78 -5.65 -11.97
C LEU A 201 -2.92 -5.17 -12.87
#